data_AF-A0A200IKZ2-F1
#
_entry.id   AF-A0A200IKZ2-F1
#
_cell.length_a   1.000
_cell.length_b   1.000
_cell.length_c   1.000
_cell.angle_alpha   90.00
_cell.angle_beta   90.00
_cell.angle_gamma   90.00
#
_symmetry.space_group_name_H-M   'P 1'
#
loop_
_entity.id
_entity.type
_entity.pdbx_description
1 polymer ?
#
loop_
_entity_poly.entity_id
_entity_poly.type
_entity_poly.pdbx_seq_one_letter_code
_entity_poly.pdbx_strand_id
1 'polypeptide(L)'
;MKINDVLHRRQYTINLSSNTPPLDLASLSNMGVWSNPKEKHYILTLTHNDDPINDSSMFEKIFKERTGLQSKDFIYEAKHGPMTLQRAVDSTWF
;
A
#
# COMPACT_ATOMS: atom_id res chain seq x y z
N MET A 1 -16.43 -6.37 -13.19
CA MET A 1 -15.98 -5.92 -11.86
C MET A 1 -16.83 -4.72 -11.46
N LYS A 2 -17.59 -4.81 -10.35
CA LYS A 2 -18.45 -3.71 -9.88
C LYS A 2 -17.57 -2.67 -9.20
N ILE A 3 -17.78 -1.38 -9.46
CA ILE A 3 -17.03 -0.24 -8.91
C ILE A 3 -16.86 -0.32 -7.37
N ASN A 4 -17.83 -0.90 -6.66
CA ASN A 4 -17.78 -1.13 -5.22
C ASN A 4 -16.59 -1.99 -4.77
N ASP A 5 -16.17 -2.99 -5.55
CA ASP A 5 -15.02 -3.83 -5.18
C ASP A 5 -13.70 -3.07 -5.15
N VAL A 6 -13.57 -2.00 -5.94
CA VAL A 6 -12.34 -1.20 -6.02
C VAL A 6 -12.28 -0.19 -4.86
N LEU A 7 -13.43 0.32 -4.41
CA LEU A 7 -13.56 1.28 -3.31
C LEU A 7 -13.20 0.69 -1.94
N HIS A 8 -13.29 -0.62 -1.77
CA HIS A 8 -12.96 -1.29 -0.49
C HIS A 8 -11.55 -1.89 -0.46
N ARG A 9 -10.76 -1.75 -1.54
CA ARG A 9 -9.41 -2.30 -1.60
C ARG A 9 -8.48 -1.60 -0.64
N ARG A 10 -7.82 -2.39 0.19
CA ARG A 10 -6.79 -1.91 1.11
C ARG A 10 -5.62 -1.33 0.33
N GLN A 11 -5.16 -0.17 0.76
CA GLN A 11 -3.95 0.48 0.27
C GLN A 11 -2.98 0.70 1.43
N TYR A 12 -1.70 0.43 1.18
CA TYR A 12 -0.61 0.75 2.09
C TYR A 12 0.26 1.84 1.48
N THR A 13 0.37 2.96 2.18
CA THR A 13 1.35 4.00 1.88
C THR A 13 2.61 3.67 2.66
N ILE A 14 3.76 3.58 2.00
CA ILE A 14 5.02 3.14 2.59
C ILE A 14 6.08 4.19 2.27
N ASN A 15 6.64 4.80 3.31
CA ASN A 15 7.74 5.76 3.19
C ASN A 15 9.00 5.14 3.76
N LEU A 16 10.05 5.02 2.96
CA LEU A 16 11.35 4.53 3.43
C LEU A 16 12.18 5.66 4.05
N SER A 17 12.99 5.29 5.03
CA SER A 17 14.01 6.18 5.61
C SER A 17 15.05 6.59 4.55
N SER A 18 15.67 7.75 4.74
CA SER A 18 16.62 8.34 3.79
C SER A 18 17.83 7.44 3.47
N ASN A 19 18.25 6.60 4.41
CA ASN A 19 19.39 5.69 4.23
C ASN A 19 19.01 4.31 3.69
N THR A 20 17.72 4.04 3.53
CA THR A 20 17.22 2.76 3.02
C THR A 20 17.32 2.74 1.49
N PRO A 21 17.86 1.66 0.87
CA PRO A 21 17.81 1.48 -0.57
C PRO A 21 16.37 1.43 -1.11
N PRO A 22 16.14 1.78 -2.40
CA PRO A 22 14.84 1.60 -3.03
C PRO A 22 14.35 0.15 -2.99
N LEU A 23 13.02 -0.05 -3.00
CA LEU A 23 12.43 -1.38 -3.04
C LEU A 23 12.59 -1.99 -4.44
N ASP A 24 12.87 -3.29 -4.48
CA ASP A 24 12.74 -4.08 -5.70
C ASP A 24 11.26 -4.46 -5.91
N LEU A 25 10.54 -3.62 -6.66
CA LEU A 25 9.11 -3.81 -6.92
C LEU A 25 8.82 -5.07 -7.77
N ALA A 26 9.78 -5.56 -8.56
CA ALA A 26 9.59 -6.76 -9.35
C ALA A 26 9.46 -7.99 -8.43
N SER A 27 10.31 -8.08 -7.41
CA SER A 27 10.25 -9.15 -6.41
C SER A 27 9.02 -9.06 -5.48
N LEU A 28 8.36 -7.90 -5.42
CA LEU A 28 7.18 -7.66 -4.59
C LEU A 28 5.86 -7.69 -5.36
N SER A 29 5.88 -7.98 -6.68
CA SER A 29 4.69 -7.93 -7.55
C SER A 29 3.53 -8.81 -7.08
N ASN A 30 3.83 -9.88 -6.33
CA ASN A 30 2.83 -10.82 -5.84
C ASN A 30 2.03 -10.30 -4.65
N MET A 31 2.45 -9.20 -4.01
CA MET A 31 1.70 -8.57 -2.91
C MET A 31 0.54 -7.69 -3.42
N GLY A 32 0.54 -7.33 -4.70
CA GLY A 32 -0.48 -6.47 -5.28
C GLY A 32 0.12 -5.48 -6.29
N VAL A 33 -0.63 -4.41 -6.54
CA VAL A 33 -0.22 -3.39 -7.52
C VAL A 33 0.57 -2.29 -6.80
N TRP A 34 1.81 -2.09 -7.23
CA TRP A 34 2.70 -1.07 -6.69
C TRP A 34 2.65 0.21 -7.53
N SER A 35 2.70 1.36 -6.85
CA SER A 35 2.91 2.68 -7.44
C SER A 35 4.00 3.41 -6.67
N ASN A 36 4.84 4.17 -7.36
CA ASN A 36 5.96 4.90 -6.78
C ASN A 36 5.88 6.38 -7.21
N PRO A 37 4.93 7.16 -6.66
CA PRO A 37 4.68 8.53 -7.10
C PRO A 37 5.85 9.49 -6.79
N LYS A 38 6.67 9.17 -5.79
CA LYS A 38 7.84 9.95 -5.39
C LYS A 38 8.91 9.01 -4.89
N GLU A 39 10.18 9.37 -5.07
CA GLU A 39 11.30 8.59 -4.56
C GLU A 39 11.09 8.18 -3.09
N LYS A 40 11.29 6.89 -2.79
CA LYS A 40 11.10 6.27 -1.46
C LYS A 40 9.69 6.34 -0.89
N HIS A 41 8.71 6.73 -1.69
CA HIS A 41 7.30 6.74 -1.34
C HIS A 41 6.57 5.76 -2.26
N TYR A 42 6.11 4.66 -1.67
CA TYR A 42 5.42 3.59 -2.38
C TYR A 42 3.96 3.52 -1.93
N ILE A 43 3.10 3.14 -2.86
CA ILE A 43 1.70 2.83 -2.59
C ILE A 43 1.49 1.40 -3.09
N LEU A 44 1.13 0.50 -2.18
CA LEU A 44 0.68 -0.84 -2.50
C LEU A 44 -0.85 -0.86 -2.46
N THR A 45 -1.49 -1.27 -3.55
CA THR A 45 -2.93 -1.55 -3.60
C THR A 45 -3.14 -3.05 -3.69
N LEU A 46 -3.86 -3.61 -2.72
CA LEU A 46 -4.20 -5.03 -2.74
C LEU A 46 -5.16 -5.34 -3.89
N THR A 47 -4.94 -6.45 -4.57
CA THR A 47 -5.78 -6.90 -5.69
C THR A 47 -7.07 -7.57 -5.20
N HIS A 48 -7.03 -8.20 -4.02
CA HIS A 48 -8.13 -8.93 -3.40
C HIS A 48 -8.33 -8.51 -1.94
N ASN A 49 -9.58 -8.39 -1.49
CA ASN A 49 -9.90 -8.05 -0.11
C ASN A 49 -9.70 -9.23 0.87
N ASP A 50 -9.67 -10.45 0.34
CA ASP A 50 -9.47 -11.68 1.12
C ASP A 50 -7.98 -12.02 1.31
N ASP A 51 -7.08 -11.14 0.85
CA ASP A 51 -5.64 -11.34 1.01
C ASP A 51 -5.26 -11.30 2.51
N PRO A 52 -4.48 -12.26 3.04
CA PRO A 52 -4.01 -12.23 4.42
C PRO A 52 -3.35 -10.92 4.83
N ILE A 53 -2.73 -10.19 3.88
CA ILE A 53 -2.12 -8.88 4.15
C ILE A 53 -3.13 -7.72 4.19
N ASN A 54 -4.44 -7.99 4.12
CA ASN A 54 -5.46 -6.99 4.45
C ASN A 54 -5.41 -6.62 5.95
N ASP A 55 -4.98 -7.56 6.81
CA ASP A 55 -4.59 -7.27 8.19
C ASP A 55 -3.24 -6.53 8.23
N SER A 56 -3.20 -5.39 8.93
CA SER A 56 -2.02 -4.53 8.99
C SER A 56 -0.81 -5.21 9.62
N SER A 57 -1.03 -6.06 10.63
CA SER A 57 0.03 -6.76 11.36
C SER A 57 0.63 -7.86 10.48
N MET A 58 -0.21 -8.54 9.71
CA MET A 58 0.23 -9.54 8.72
C MET A 58 0.97 -8.89 7.56
N PHE A 59 0.50 -7.74 7.06
CA PHE A 59 1.21 -6.94 6.07
C PHE A 59 2.63 -6.60 6.54
N GLU A 60 2.77 -6.01 7.74
CA GLU A 60 4.09 -5.60 8.24
C GLU A 60 5.04 -6.79 8.38
N LYS A 61 4.56 -7.91 8.90
CA LYS A 61 5.35 -9.13 9.02
C LYS A 61 5.85 -9.62 7.65
N ILE A 62 4.94 -9.81 6.70
CA ILE A 62 5.26 -10.32 5.36
C ILE A 62 6.15 -9.33 4.61
N PHE A 63 5.90 -8.03 4.73
CA PHE A 63 6.70 -6.99 4.11
C PHE A 63 8.15 -7.03 4.58
N LYS A 64 8.38 -7.16 5.90
CA LYS A 64 9.74 -7.31 6.46
C LYS A 64 10.40 -8.62 6.02
N GLU A 65 9.67 -9.73 6.00
CA GLU A 65 10.20 -11.02 5.54
C GLU A 65 10.64 -10.97 4.06
N ARG A 66 9.90 -10.25 3.21
CA ARG A 66 10.19 -10.11 1.77
C ARG A 66 11.31 -9.11 1.47
N THR A 67 11.41 -8.04 2.26
CA THR A 67 12.35 -6.94 1.98
C THR A 67 13.60 -6.96 2.85
N GLY A 68 13.60 -7.72 3.95
CA GLY A 68 14.66 -7.69 4.97
C GLY A 68 14.68 -6.42 5.83
N LEU A 69 13.74 -5.49 5.61
CA LEU A 69 13.69 -4.21 6.32
C LEU A 69 13.25 -4.36 7.78
N GLN A 70 13.69 -3.44 8.62
CA GLN A 70 13.28 -3.34 10.02
C GLN A 70 12.29 -2.18 10.21
N SER A 71 11.58 -2.14 11.33
CA SER A 71 10.59 -1.08 11.63
C SER A 71 11.17 0.35 11.63
N LYS A 72 12.49 0.50 11.76
CA LYS A 72 13.17 1.81 11.69
C LYS A 72 13.43 2.29 10.25
N ASP A 73 13.35 1.38 9.29
CA ASP A 73 13.75 1.63 7.91
C ASP A 73 12.57 2.13 7.05
N PHE A 74 11.35 2.04 7.57
CA PHE A 74 10.13 2.48 6.91
C PHE A 74 9.03 2.84 7.90
N ILE A 75 8.12 3.71 7.45
CA ILE A 75 6.83 3.98 8.09
C ILE A 75 5.75 3.60 7.09
N TYR A 76 4.65 3.02 7.56
CA TYR A 76 3.53 2.69 6.70
C TYR A 76 2.20 3.12 7.30
N GLU A 77 1.25 3.43 6.43
CA GLU A 77 -0.14 3.75 6.77
C GLU A 77 -1.08 2.89 5.95
N ALA A 78 -2.10 2.31 6.60
CA ALA A 78 -3.11 1.50 5.94
C ALA A 78 -4.41 2.30 5.76
N LYS A 79 -4.93 2.36 4.53
CA LYS A 79 -6.17 3.06 4.18
C LYS A 79 -7.08 2.15 3.34
N HIS A 80 -8.39 2.39 3.35
CA HIS A 80 -9.35 1.67 2.52
C HIS A 80 -9.78 2.53 1.34
N GLY A 81 -9.65 1.98 0.13
CA GLY A 81 -10.06 2.61 -1.12
C GLY A 81 -8.99 3.51 -1.74
N PRO A 82 -9.11 3.82 -3.04
CA PRO A 82 -8.15 4.69 -3.71
C PRO A 82 -8.18 6.08 -3.06
N MET A 83 -7.01 6.58 -2.68
CA MET A 83 -6.82 7.93 -2.13
C MET A 83 -7.53 9.04 -2.91
N THR A 84 -7.84 8.81 -4.20
CA THR A 84 -8.53 9.72 -5.10
C THR A 84 -10.06 9.71 -4.99
N LEU A 85 -10.72 8.65 -4.52
CA LEU A 85 -12.20 8.61 -4.45
C LEU A 85 -12.77 9.03 -3.10
N GLN A 86 -12.07 8.81 -1.99
CA GLN A 86 -12.57 9.25 -0.68
C GLN A 86 -12.70 10.79 -0.62
N ARG A 87 -11.72 11.51 -1.21
CA ARG A 87 -11.83 12.97 -1.39
C ARG A 87 -12.86 13.39 -2.43
N ALA A 88 -13.15 12.57 -3.43
CA ALA A 88 -14.18 12.88 -4.44
C ALA A 88 -15.62 12.70 -3.90
N VAL A 89 -15.81 11.88 -2.86
CA VAL A 89 -17.11 11.71 -2.18
C VAL A 89 -17.29 12.76 -1.09
N ASP A 90 -16.21 13.18 -0.41
CA ASP A 90 -16.23 14.28 0.58
C ASP A 90 -16.17 15.68 -0.03
N SER A 91 -15.88 15.81 -1.33
CA SER A 91 -16.08 17.06 -2.06
C SER A 91 -17.47 17.05 -2.66
N THR A 92 -18.42 17.62 -1.94
CA THR A 92 -19.64 18.16 -2.55
C THR A 92 -19.21 19.16 -3.64
N TRP A 93 -19.10 18.67 -4.87
CA TRP A 93 -19.24 19.51 -6.05
C TRP A 93 -20.71 19.89 -6.14
N PHE A 94 -21.14 20.87 -5.35
CA PHE A 94 -22.25 21.79 -5.60
C PHE A 94 -22.20 22.91 -4.55
#